data_AF-A0A3B9S1W6-F1
#
_entry.id   AF-A0A3B9S1W6-F1
#
_cell.length_a   1.000
_cell.length_b   1.000
_cell.length_c   1.000
_cell.angle_alpha   90.00
_cell.angle_beta   90.00
_cell.angle_gamma   90.00
#
_symmetry.space_group_name_H-M   'P 1'
#
loop_
_entity.id
_entity.type
_entity.pdbx_description
1 polymer ?
#
loop_
_entity_poly.entity_id
_entity_poly.type
_entity_poly.pdbx_seq_one_letter_code
_entity_poly.pdbx_strand_id
1 'polypeptide(L)' 'KIAGLFLEAHPEPEKALCDGPCALRLNQLRPFLMQMKAMDELVKTFVPLEIS' A
#
# COMPACT_ATOMS: atom_id res chain seq x y z
N LYS A 1 -4.10 -14.49 -1.16
CA LYS A 1 -3.56 -13.38 -1.98
C LYS A 1 -4.67 -12.33 -2.14
N ILE A 2 -4.37 -11.03 -2.08
CA ILE A 2 -5.37 -9.96 -2.30
C ILE A 2 -5.29 -9.42 -3.73
N ALA A 3 -6.39 -8.83 -4.21
CA ALA A 3 -6.51 -8.33 -5.59
C ALA A 3 -6.03 -6.88 -5.76
N GLY A 4 -6.05 -6.08 -4.70
CA GLY A 4 -5.64 -4.69 -4.76
C GLY A 4 -5.48 -4.04 -3.40
N LEU A 5 -4.89 -2.86 -3.42
CA LEU A 5 -4.74 -1.96 -2.28
C LEU A 5 -5.49 -0.67 -2.59
N PHE A 6 -6.27 -0.19 -1.63
CA PHE A 6 -6.86 1.14 -1.68
C PHE A 6 -6.09 2.04 -0.71
N LEU A 7 -5.79 3.27 -1.12
CA LEU A 7 -5.02 4.22 -0.32
C LEU A 7 -5.45 5.66 -0.60
N GLU A 8 -5.44 6.47 0.45
CA GLU A 8 -5.65 7.91 0.39
C GLU A 8 -4.32 8.62 0.64
N ALA A 9 -4.06 9.70 -0.09
CA ALA A 9 -2.81 10.45 0.02
C ALA A 9 -3.05 11.95 -0.08
N HIS A 10 -2.21 12.72 0.61
CA HIS A 10 -2.28 14.18 0.59
C HIS A 10 -0.86 14.79 0.58
N PRO A 11 -0.61 15.91 -0.15
CA PRO A 11 0.69 16.59 -0.11
C PRO A 11 1.08 17.03 1.30
N GLU A 12 0.11 17.50 2.07
CA GLU A 12 0.27 17.99 3.44
C GLU A 12 -0.83 17.39 4.34
N PRO A 13 -0.68 16.15 4.85
CA PRO A 13 -1.76 15.45 5.57
C PRO A 13 -2.38 16.24 6.72
N GLU A 14 -1.58 17.06 7.41
CA GLU A 14 -2.04 17.92 8.51
C GLU A 14 -3.06 19.00 8.08
N LYS A 15 -3.13 19.32 6.79
CA LYS A 15 -4.07 20.29 6.21
C LYS A 15 -5.28 19.64 5.54
N ALA A 16 -5.37 18.31 5.53
CA ALA A 16 -6.50 17.63 4.92
C ALA A 16 -7.79 17.94 5.70
N LEU A 17 -8.88 18.20 4.98
CA LEU A 17 -10.18 18.54 5.59
C LEU A 17 -10.84 17.34 6.28
N CYS A 18 -10.44 16.12 5.92
CA CYS A 18 -10.89 14.86 6.50
C CYS A 18 -9.73 13.86 6.44
N ASP A 19 -9.65 12.96 7.42
CA ASP A 19 -8.73 11.81 7.47
C ASP A 19 -7.24 12.11 7.24
N GLY A 20 -6.80 13.33 7.51
CA GLY A 20 -5.40 13.77 7.41
C GLY A 20 -4.40 12.86 8.12
N PRO A 21 -4.60 12.49 9.40
CA PRO A 21 -3.68 11.59 10.12
C PRO A 21 -3.51 10.20 9.48
N CYS A 22 -4.47 9.76 8.66
CA CYS A 22 -4.44 8.46 7.98
C CYS A 22 -3.91 8.55 6.54
N ALA A 23 -3.85 9.76 5.95
CA ALA A 23 -3.43 9.97 4.57
C ALA A 23 -1.91 9.81 4.41
N LEU A 24 -1.49 9.03 3.41
CA LEU A 24 -0.09 8.92 3.04
C LEU A 24 0.43 10.27 2.54
N ARG A 25 1.62 10.69 2.99
CA ARG A 25 2.30 11.85 2.38
C ARG A 25 2.54 11.58 0.90
N LEU A 26 2.03 12.43 0.02
CA LEU A 26 2.05 12.17 -1.43
C LEU A 26 3.47 11.97 -1.99
N ASN A 27 4.47 12.65 -1.43
CA ASN A 27 5.87 12.48 -1.83
C ASN A 27 6.44 11.08 -1.51
N GLN A 28 5.80 10.31 -0.63
CA GLN A 28 6.15 8.92 -0.32
C GLN A 28 5.40 7.90 -1.17
N LEU A 29 4.47 8.32 -2.03
CA LEU A 29 3.64 7.39 -2.81
C LEU A 29 4.46 6.46 -3.70
N ARG A 30 5.43 7.01 -4.43
CA ARG A 30 6.29 6.20 -5.32
C ARG A 30 7.14 5.16 -4.57
N PRO A 31 7.94 5.53 -3.55
CA PRO A 31 8.72 4.53 -2.82
C PRO A 31 7.82 3.49 -2.12
N PHE A 32 6.67 3.90 -1.59
CA PHE A 32 5.68 2.98 -1.03
C PHE A 32 5.17 1.96 -2.06
N LEU A 33 4.69 2.42 -3.22
CA LEU A 33 4.18 1.54 -4.27
C LEU A 33 5.25 0.59 -4.83
N MET A 34 6.51 1.04 -4.89
CA MET A 34 7.62 0.16 -5.29
C MET A 34 7.82 -1.00 -4.32
N GLN A 35 7.73 -0.74 -3.00
CA GLN A 35 7.81 -1.80 -1.98
C GLN A 35 6.61 -2.75 -2.10
N MET A 36 5.40 -2.20 -2.23
CA MET A 36 4.18 -3.01 -2.38
C MET A 36 4.22 -3.88 -3.62
N LYS A 37 4.70 -3.36 -4.76
CA LYS A 37 4.87 -4.13 -5.99
C LYS A 37 5.85 -5.29 -5.80
N ALA A 38 7.02 -5.05 -5.20
CA ALA A 38 8.02 -6.09 -4.99
C ALA A 38 7.50 -7.22 -4.08
N MET A 39 6.78 -6.85 -3.02
CA MET A 39 6.11 -7.82 -2.14
C MET A 39 5.01 -8.58 -2.88
N ASP A 40 4.15 -7.90 -3.65
CA ASP A 40 3.07 -8.53 -4.39
C ASP A 40 3.62 -9.53 -5.41
N GLU A 41 4.60 -9.14 -6.21
CA GLU A 41 5.25 -10.03 -7.18
C GLU A 41 5.81 -11.29 -6.51
N LEU A 42 6.49 -11.13 -5.37
CA LEU A 42 7.03 -12.27 -4.62
C LEU A 42 5.93 -13.19 -4.06
N VAL A 43 4.96 -12.65 -3.32
CA VAL A 43 3.95 -13.51 -2.66
C VAL A 43 3.01 -14.16 -3.67
N LYS A 44 2.83 -13.55 -4.85
CA LYS A 44 1.98 -14.08 -5.92
C LYS A 44 2.63 -15.30 -6.61
N THR A 45 3.95 -15.53 -6.51
CA THR A 45 4.59 -16.76 -7.01
C THR A 45 4.48 -17.95 -6.06
N PHE A 46 4.15 -17.74 -4.78
CA PHE A 46 4.06 -18.84 -3.83
C PHE A 46 2.87 -19.77 -4.15
N VAL A 47 3.12 -21.06 -4.03
CA VAL A 47 2.10 -22.11 -3.99
C VAL A 47 1.52 -22.15 -2.57
N PRO A 48 0.19 -22.27 -2.40
CA PRO A 48 -0.40 -22.46 -1.08
C PRO A 48 0.22 -23.64 -0.34
N LEU A 49 0.51 -23.47 0.95
CA LEU A 49 0.90 -24.57 1.81
C LEU A 49 -0.38 -25.30 2.23
N GLU A 50 -0.45 -26.60 1.97
CA GLU A 50 -1.50 -27.47 2.51
C GLU A 50 -1.16 -27.76 3.98
N ILE A 51 -2.03 -27.32 4.88
CA ILE A 51 -1.86 -27.49 6.33
C ILE A 51 -3.05 -28.31 6.81
N SER A 52 -3.01 -29.60 6.51
CA SER A 52 -3.97 -30.61 6.97
C SER A 52 -3.73 -31.00 8.42
#